data_AF-A0A9E1Q4G4-F1
#
_entry.id   AF-A0A9E1Q4G4-F1
#
_cell.length_a   1.000
_cell.length_b   1.000
_cell.length_c   1.000
_cell.angle_alpha   90.00
_cell.angle_beta   90.00
_cell.angle_gamma   90.00
#
_symmetry.space_group_name_H-M   'P 1'
#
loop_
_entity.id
_entity.type
_entity.pdbx_description
1 polymer ?
#
loop_
_entity_poly.entity_id
_entity_poly.type
_entity_poly.pdbx_seq_one_letter_code
_entity_poly.pdbx_strand_id
1 'polypeptide(L)'
;MTELSIIMPCQNDARTLEGALDALDASVTHSSLNVETLIVDNESEDETQQLAQGFVKKFPALHIRIFARKRLHPGFGSVVRYGMAYANGGYCALVSADGMDPVELLPDFVKQLRSGTQLVQCTRYIRDD
;
A
#
# COMPACT_ATOMS: atom_id res chain seq x y z
N MET A 1 -0.50 18.37 1.56
CA MET A 1 -1.62 17.48 1.91
C MET A 1 -1.35 16.14 1.26
N THR A 2 -1.54 15.03 1.96
CA THR A 2 -1.32 13.68 1.39
C THR A 2 -2.26 13.46 0.21
N GLU A 3 -1.72 13.00 -0.92
CA GLU A 3 -2.51 12.81 -2.13
C GLU A 3 -3.04 11.37 -2.23
N LEU A 4 -2.16 10.39 -2.00
CA LEU A 4 -2.49 8.96 -2.09
C LEU A 4 -2.20 8.26 -0.77
N SER A 5 -3.21 7.60 -0.20
CA SER A 5 -3.01 6.62 0.87
C SER A 5 -2.86 5.24 0.26
N ILE A 6 -1.72 4.61 0.50
CA ILE A 6 -1.44 3.24 0.08
C ILE A 6 -1.76 2.33 1.25
N ILE A 7 -2.75 1.46 1.08
CA ILE A 7 -3.19 0.53 2.11
C ILE A 7 -2.55 -0.81 1.78
N MET A 8 -1.68 -1.26 2.69
CA MET A 8 -0.92 -2.49 2.57
C MET A 8 -1.31 -3.47 3.68
N PRO A 9 -2.28 -4.37 3.42
CA PRO A 9 -2.62 -5.47 4.32
C PRO A 9 -1.43 -6.42 4.47
N CYS A 10 -1.09 -6.79 5.71
CA CYS A 10 -0.06 -7.79 5.99
C CYS A 10 -0.57 -8.91 6.89
N GLN A 11 -0.13 -10.14 6.62
CA GLN A 11 -0.30 -11.33 7.44
C GLN A 11 0.82 -12.34 7.12
N ASN A 12 1.85 -12.38 7.98
CA ASN A 12 3.04 -13.22 7.83
C ASN A 12 3.85 -12.94 6.55
N ASP A 13 4.06 -11.66 6.23
CA ASP A 13 4.75 -11.17 5.05
C ASP A 13 6.22 -10.77 5.33
N ALA A 14 6.83 -11.29 6.41
CA ALA A 14 8.17 -10.88 6.84
C ALA A 14 9.24 -11.02 5.73
N ARG A 15 9.05 -11.97 4.81
CA ARG A 15 9.98 -12.27 3.71
C ARG A 15 9.80 -11.39 2.48
N THR A 16 8.62 -10.81 2.28
CA THR A 16 8.26 -10.12 1.04
C THR A 16 8.06 -8.62 1.24
N LEU A 17 7.69 -8.20 2.45
CA LEU A 17 7.36 -6.81 2.78
C LEU A 17 8.48 -5.83 2.43
N GLU A 18 9.74 -6.18 2.70
CA GLU A 18 10.87 -5.30 2.39
C GLU A 18 11.00 -5.04 0.89
N GLY A 19 10.91 -6.10 0.06
CA GLY A 19 11.00 -5.97 -1.40
C GLY A 19 9.82 -5.22 -2.01
N ALA A 20 8.61 -5.43 -1.47
CA ALA A 20 7.42 -4.67 -1.86
C ALA A 20 7.59 -3.17 -1.56
N LEU A 21 8.16 -2.84 -0.40
CA LEU A 21 8.45 -1.45 -0.02
C LEU A 21 9.61 -0.86 -0.80
N ASP A 22 10.65 -1.62 -1.15
CA ASP A 22 11.74 -1.15 -2.01
C ASP A 22 11.20 -0.74 -3.40
N ALA A 23 10.36 -1.59 -4.02
CA ALA A 23 9.72 -1.29 -5.30
C ALA A 23 8.79 -0.06 -5.21
N LEU A 24 8.03 0.03 -4.12
CA LEU A 24 7.13 1.16 -3.89
C LEU A 24 7.88 2.47 -3.66
N ASP A 25 8.95 2.45 -2.85
CA ASP A 25 9.81 3.60 -2.59
C ASP A 25 10.48 4.08 -3.89
N ALA A 26 10.92 3.17 -4.75
CA ALA A 26 11.43 3.52 -6.06
C ALA A 26 10.35 4.20 -6.92
N SER A 27 9.13 3.66 -6.99
CA SER A 27 8.03 4.28 -7.75
C SER A 27 7.68 5.68 -7.23
N VAL A 28 7.60 5.83 -5.91
CA VAL A 28 7.26 7.10 -5.25
C VAL A 28 8.37 8.13 -5.43
N THR A 29 9.62 7.77 -5.16
CA THR A 29 10.77 8.70 -5.23
C THR A 29 11.07 9.19 -6.65
N HIS A 30 10.85 8.36 -7.67
CA HIS A 30 10.96 8.78 -9.08
C HIS A 30 9.75 9.57 -9.57
N SER A 31 8.68 9.67 -8.77
CA SER A 31 7.50 10.46 -9.06
C SER A 31 7.39 11.67 -8.13
N SER A 32 6.43 12.55 -8.40
CA SER A 32 6.07 13.67 -7.51
C SER A 32 4.90 13.33 -6.60
N LEU A 33 4.63 12.03 -6.39
CA LEU A 33 3.52 11.59 -5.55
C LEU A 33 3.81 11.86 -4.08
N ASN A 34 2.89 12.58 -3.43
CA ASN A 34 2.92 12.72 -1.98
C ASN A 34 2.04 11.62 -1.36
N VAL A 35 2.68 10.61 -0.78
CA VAL A 35 1.99 9.41 -0.27
C VAL A 35 2.06 9.29 1.24
N GLU A 36 1.12 8.53 1.79
CA GLU A 36 1.31 7.83 3.06
C GLU A 36 1.05 6.33 2.85
N THR A 37 1.83 5.48 3.52
CA THR A 37 1.67 4.03 3.44
C THR A 37 1.17 3.50 4.78
N LEU A 38 -0.03 2.92 4.79
CA LEU A 38 -0.65 2.27 5.93
C LEU A 38 -0.37 0.77 5.86
N ILE A 39 0.63 0.32 6.62
CA ILE A 39 0.87 -1.11 6.84
C ILE A 39 -0.15 -1.57 7.88
N VAL A 40 -1.06 -2.45 7.48
CA VAL A 40 -2.12 -2.97 8.36
C VAL A 40 -1.85 -4.44 8.64
N ASP A 41 -1.15 -4.69 9.74
CA ASP A 41 -0.86 -6.02 10.24
C ASP A 41 -2.11 -6.67 10.85
N ASN A 42 -2.42 -7.87 10.36
CA ASN A 42 -3.58 -8.66 10.73
C ASN A 42 -3.21 -9.84 11.65
N GLU A 43 -2.55 -9.53 12.76
CA GLU A 43 -2.12 -10.49 13.78
C GLU A 43 -1.13 -11.49 13.18
N SER A 44 -0.02 -10.98 12.64
CA SER A 44 1.08 -11.82 12.19
C SER A 44 1.74 -12.54 13.37
N GLU A 45 2.16 -13.78 13.13
CA GLU A 45 2.86 -14.64 14.09
C GLU A 45 4.37 -14.70 13.82
N ASP A 46 4.81 -14.11 12.71
CA ASP A 46 6.22 -13.98 12.33
C ASP A 46 6.79 -12.58 12.62
N GLU A 47 7.95 -12.27 12.05
CA GLU A 47 8.67 -11.02 12.30
C GLU A 47 8.08 -9.80 11.55
N THR A 48 6.95 -9.94 10.83
CA THR A 48 6.35 -8.88 9.99
C THR A 48 6.19 -7.57 10.76
N GLN A 49 5.59 -7.63 11.94
CA GLN A 49 5.33 -6.43 12.75
C GLN A 49 6.64 -5.77 13.23
N GLN A 50 7.63 -6.57 13.61
CA GLN A 50 8.93 -6.08 14.07
C GLN A 50 9.69 -5.41 12.93
N LEU A 51 9.73 -6.04 11.75
CA LEU A 51 10.40 -5.51 10.57
C LEU A 51 9.76 -4.19 10.09
N ALA A 52 8.42 -4.13 10.08
CA ALA A 52 7.69 -2.92 9.68
C ALA A 52 8.14 -1.68 10.46
N GLN A 53 8.44 -1.79 11.76
CA GLN A 53 8.94 -0.67 12.57
C GLN A 53 10.29 -0.13 12.08
N GLY A 54 11.18 -1.02 11.61
CA GLY A 54 12.45 -0.62 11.01
C GLY A 54 12.27 0.09 9.67
N PHE A 55 11.27 -0.32 8.90
CA PHE A 55 10.99 0.21 7.57
C PHE A 55 10.53 1.67 7.58
N VAL A 56 9.93 2.17 8.66
CA VAL A 56 9.60 3.60 8.82
C VAL A 56 10.82 4.50 8.62
N LYS A 57 11.98 4.08 9.11
CA LYS A 57 13.25 4.82 8.94
C LYS A 57 13.92 4.55 7.61
N LYS A 58 13.78 3.33 7.08
CA LYS A 58 14.39 2.91 5.81
C LYS A 58 13.75 3.61 4.61
N PHE A 59 12.43 3.83 4.65
CA PHE A 59 11.65 4.37 3.53
C PHE A 59 10.95 5.69 3.91
N PRO A 60 11.71 6.78 4.14
CA PRO A 60 11.13 8.04 4.61
C PRO A 60 10.15 8.66 3.61
N ALA A 61 10.32 8.43 2.29
CA ALA A 61 9.44 8.95 1.25
C ALA A 61 8.01 8.36 1.31
N LEU A 62 7.87 7.17 1.92
CA LEU A 62 6.59 6.46 2.01
C LEU A 62 5.71 6.91 3.20
N HIS A 63 6.23 7.72 4.13
CA HIS A 63 5.52 8.16 5.34
C HIS A 63 4.74 7.02 6.03
N ILE A 64 5.44 5.92 6.31
CA ILE A 64 4.83 4.68 6.79
C ILE A 64 4.16 4.88 8.16
N ARG A 65 2.91 4.45 8.27
CA ARG A 65 2.13 4.31 9.50
C ARG A 65 1.74 2.85 9.68
N ILE A 66 2.01 2.31 10.85
CA ILE A 66 1.80 0.89 11.13
C ILE A 66 0.59 0.74 12.06
N PHE A 67 -0.32 -0.14 11.67
CA PHE A 67 -1.46 -0.53 12.46
C PHE A 67 -1.42 -2.03 12.70
N ALA A 68 -1.39 -2.43 13.97
CA ALA A 68 -1.60 -3.82 14.34
C ALA A 68 -3.02 -3.97 14.88
N ARG A 69 -3.78 -4.91 14.32
CA ARG A 69 -5.13 -5.21 14.82
C ARG A 69 -5.29 -6.69 15.09
N LYS A 70 -6.17 -7.01 16.04
CA LYS A 70 -6.59 -8.39 16.28
C LYS A 70 -7.48 -8.90 15.16
N ARG A 71 -7.42 -10.20 14.87
CA ARG A 71 -8.22 -10.86 13.83
C ARG A 71 -9.66 -11.12 14.27
N LEU A 72 -10.38 -10.06 14.67
CA LEU A 72 -11.78 -10.14 15.10
C LEU A 72 -12.73 -10.53 13.95
N HIS A 73 -12.35 -10.20 12.72
CA HIS A 73 -13.11 -10.55 11.51
C HIS A 73 -12.17 -11.13 10.45
N PRO A 74 -12.53 -12.26 9.84
CA PRO A 74 -11.71 -12.89 8.81
C PRO A 74 -11.72 -12.10 7.49
N GLY A 75 -10.70 -12.35 6.67
CA GLY A 75 -10.67 -11.94 5.27
C GLY A 75 -9.95 -10.63 4.97
N PHE A 76 -9.37 -10.58 3.77
CA PHE A 76 -8.61 -9.44 3.23
C PHE A 76 -9.39 -8.11 3.27
N GLY A 77 -10.67 -8.15 2.89
CA GLY A 77 -11.53 -6.97 2.88
C GLY A 77 -11.71 -6.31 4.25
N SER A 78 -11.66 -7.08 5.35
CA SER A 78 -11.69 -6.53 6.71
C SER A 78 -10.45 -5.71 7.02
N VAL A 79 -9.28 -6.18 6.57
CA VAL A 79 -7.99 -5.49 6.72
C VAL A 79 -7.97 -4.19 5.92
N VAL A 80 -8.41 -4.27 4.66
CA VAL A 80 -8.52 -3.12 3.77
C VAL A 80 -9.45 -2.05 4.36
N ARG A 81 -10.66 -2.43 4.80
CA ARG A 81 -11.62 -1.48 5.41
C ARG A 81 -11.06 -0.81 6.66
N TYR A 82 -10.31 -1.54 7.47
CA TYR A 82 -9.63 -0.96 8.62
C TYR A 82 -8.62 0.11 8.16
N GLY A 83 -7.74 -0.22 7.20
CA GLY A 83 -6.78 0.75 6.66
C GLY A 83 -7.45 1.99 6.06
N MET A 84 -8.49 1.80 5.24
CA MET A 84 -9.27 2.89 4.63
C MET A 84 -9.85 3.85 5.67
N ALA A 85 -10.23 3.36 6.85
CA ALA A 85 -10.79 4.21 7.91
C ALA A 85 -9.77 5.17 8.55
N TYR A 86 -8.47 4.93 8.36
CA TYR A 86 -7.38 5.77 8.88
C TYR A 86 -6.58 6.50 7.78
N ALA A 87 -6.99 6.34 6.52
CA ALA A 87 -6.40 7.01 5.37
C ALA A 87 -6.74 8.51 5.36
N ASN A 88 -5.76 9.35 5.05
CA ASN A 88 -5.88 10.82 4.97
C ASN A 88 -5.69 11.34 3.54
N GLY A 89 -5.35 10.49 2.58
CA GLY A 89 -5.15 10.84 1.18
C GLY A 89 -6.46 11.17 0.47
N GLY A 90 -6.38 12.01 -0.57
CA GLY A 90 -7.51 12.27 -1.46
C GLY A 90 -7.93 11.03 -2.26
N TYR A 91 -6.98 10.11 -2.49
CA TYR A 91 -7.20 8.82 -3.13
C TYR A 91 -6.67 7.67 -2.27
N CYS A 92 -7.15 6.46 -2.53
CA CYS A 92 -6.66 5.23 -1.91
C CYS A 92 -6.21 4.23 -2.98
N ALA A 93 -5.05 3.61 -2.76
CA ALA A 93 -4.59 2.45 -3.52
C ALA A 93 -4.48 1.23 -2.58
N LEU A 94 -4.87 0.06 -3.08
CA LEU A 94 -4.68 -1.21 -2.39
C LEU A 94 -3.44 -1.86 -3.01
N VAL A 95 -2.45 -2.17 -2.18
CA VAL A 95 -1.19 -2.79 -2.62
C VAL A 95 -0.89 -3.97 -1.71
N SER A 96 -0.63 -5.14 -2.27
CA SER A 96 -0.25 -6.35 -1.56
C SER A 96 1.18 -6.27 -1.02
N ALA A 97 1.43 -6.92 0.13
CA ALA A 97 2.75 -7.06 0.71
C ALA A 97 3.59 -8.19 0.08
N ASP A 98 3.04 -8.93 -0.90
CA ASP A 98 3.73 -10.02 -1.60
C ASP A 98 4.72 -9.55 -2.69
N GLY A 99 4.68 -8.26 -3.06
CA GLY A 99 5.55 -7.66 -4.07
C GLY A 99 5.19 -7.97 -5.52
N MET A 100 3.99 -8.52 -5.78
CA MET A 100 3.54 -8.89 -7.12
C MET A 100 2.80 -7.76 -7.87
N ASP A 101 2.34 -6.74 -7.13
CA ASP A 101 1.62 -5.61 -7.73
C ASP A 101 2.57 -4.69 -8.52
N PRO A 102 2.19 -4.23 -9.72
CA PRO A 102 2.99 -3.33 -10.54
C PRO A 102 2.90 -1.89 -10.01
N VAL A 103 3.53 -1.62 -8.87
CA VAL A 103 3.50 -0.33 -8.15
C VAL A 103 4.10 0.82 -8.94
N GLU A 104 4.91 0.55 -9.96
CA GLU A 104 5.42 1.52 -10.94
C GLU A 104 4.30 2.21 -11.75
N LEU A 105 3.10 1.62 -11.81
CA LEU A 105 1.94 2.20 -12.49
C LEU A 105 1.14 3.19 -11.63
N LEU A 106 1.42 3.28 -10.32
CA LEU A 106 0.70 4.18 -9.40
C LEU A 106 0.67 5.65 -9.86
N PRO A 107 1.78 6.24 -10.38
CA PRO A 107 1.76 7.62 -10.89
C PRO A 107 0.76 7.81 -12.04
N ASP A 108 0.65 6.85 -12.94
CA ASP A 108 -0.31 6.91 -14.06
C ASP A 108 -1.75 6.72 -13.56
N PHE A 109 -1.98 5.85 -12.57
CA PHE A 109 -3.29 5.71 -11.94
C PHE A 109 -3.73 7.01 -11.28
N VAL A 110 -2.85 7.67 -10.52
CA VAL A 110 -3.16 8.96 -9.89
C VAL A 110 -3.41 10.04 -10.95
N LYS A 111 -2.67 10.04 -12.07
CA LYS A 111 -2.94 10.96 -13.19
C LYS A 111 -4.35 10.78 -13.76
N GLN A 112 -4.83 9.55 -13.90
CA GLN A 112 -6.21 9.28 -14.33
C GLN A 112 -7.23 9.75 -13.29
N LEU A 113 -6.98 9.52 -12.00
CA LEU A 113 -7.85 9.98 -10.92
C LEU A 113 -7.96 11.52 -10.88
N ARG A 114 -6.84 12.23 -11.07
CA ARG A 114 -6.79 13.70 -11.18
C ARG A 114 -7.62 14.26 -12.33
N SER A 115 -7.83 13.47 -13.39
CA SER A 115 -8.66 13.85 -14.55
C SER A 115 -10.17 13.79 -14.30
N GLY A 116 -10.58 13.34 -13.10
CA GLY A 116 -11.98 13.16 -12.73
C GLY A 116 -12.47 11.72 -12.82
N THR A 117 -11.59 10.74 -13.05
CA THR A 117 -11.93 9.31 -12.93
C THR A 117 -12.09 8.92 -11.45
N GLN A 118 -13.11 8.12 -11.13
CA GLN A 118 -13.44 7.73 -9.74
C GLN A 118 -12.77 6.42 -9.33
N LEU A 119 -12.49 5.53 -10.29
CA LEU A 119 -11.88 4.23 -10.06
C LEU A 119 -10.94 3.89 -11.21
N VAL A 120 -9.72 3.52 -10.88
CA VAL A 120 -8.74 2.95 -11.80
C VAL A 120 -8.46 1.53 -11.35
N GLN A 121 -8.59 0.56 -12.25
CA GLN A 121 -8.35 -0.84 -11.97
C GLN A 121 -7.22 -1.36 -12.84
N CYS A 122 -6.16 -1.88 -12.22
CA CYS A 122 -5.15 -2.66 -12.91
C CYS A 122 -5.74 -4.01 -13.33
N THR A 123 -5.56 -4.39 -14.59
CA THR A 123 -6.03 -5.68 -15.10
C THR A 123 -5.02 -6.28 -16.06
N ARG A 124 -4.80 -7.58 -15.94
CA ARG A 124 -3.96 -8.38 -16.85
C ARG A 124 -4.69 -8.79 -18.12
N TYR A 125 -5.97 -8.42 -18.25
CA TYR A 125 -6.89 -8.97 -19.24
C TYR A 125 -7.40 -7.96 -20.26
N ILE A 126 -7.07 -6.67 -20.14
CA ILE A 126 -7.30 -5.74 -21.25
C ILE A 126 -6.34 -6.12 -22.38
N ARG A 127 -6.89 -6.28 -23.57
CA ARG A 127 -6.14 -6.43 -24.80
C ARG A 127 -6.46 -5.24 -25.70
N ASP A 128 -5.47 -4.78 -26.43
CA ASP A 128 -5.58 -3.66 -27.38
C ASP A 128 -5.90 -4.15 -28.82
N ASP A 129 -6.43 -5.37 -28.96
CA ASP A 129 -6.77 -6.01 -30.24
C ASP A 129 -8.27 -5.97 -30.59
#